data_AF-A0A7X4I219-F1
#
_entry.id   AF-A0A7X4I219-F1
#
_cell.length_a   1.000
_cell.length_b   1.000
_cell.length_c   1.000
_cell.angle_alpha   90.00
_cell.angle_beta   90.00
_cell.angle_gamma   90.00
#
_symmetry.space_group_name_H-M   'P 1'
#
loop_
_entity.id
_entity.type
_entity.pdbx_description
1 polymer ?
#
loop_
_entity_poly.entity_id
_entity_poly.type
_entity_poly.pdbx_seq_one_letter_code
_entity_poly.pdbx_strand_id
1 'polypeptide(L)'
;MDWAARSRLAPFVGLARTIRKHAAGILAYLDTRMTNGTVEGINSKLRVSARRACHGFHSHGPLISMLYLCCGGIELAPPLTTRL
;
A
#
# COMPACT_ATOMS: atom_id res chain seq x y z
N MET A 1 16.14 23.97 8.17
CA MET A 1 16.59 22.61 7.75
C MET A 1 18.11 22.53 7.54
N ASP A 2 18.83 23.65 7.61
CA ASP A 2 20.26 23.73 7.26
C ASP A 2 21.18 22.98 8.21
N TRP A 3 20.77 22.73 9.46
CA TRP A 3 21.58 21.94 10.39
C TRP A 3 21.59 20.44 10.01
N ALA A 4 20.47 19.89 9.55
CA ALA A 4 20.34 18.48 9.19
C ALA A 4 20.97 18.16 7.82
N ALA A 5 20.91 19.09 6.86
CA ALA A 5 21.56 18.94 5.55
C ALA A 5 23.09 19.16 5.60
N ARG A 6 23.59 19.88 6.62
CA ARG A 6 25.04 20.05 6.90
C ARG A 6 25.60 18.98 7.84
N SER A 7 24.75 18.07 8.32
CA SER A 7 25.20 16.98 9.18
C SER A 7 26.01 15.96 8.35
N ARG A 8 27.17 15.54 8.85
CA ARG A 8 28.03 14.54 8.18
C ARG A 8 27.44 13.12 8.16
N LEU A 9 26.29 12.92 8.80
CA LEU A 9 25.55 11.66 8.73
C LEU A 9 24.71 11.61 7.44
N ALA A 10 25.14 10.77 6.50
CA ALA A 10 24.40 10.43 5.28
C ALA A 10 22.89 10.17 5.48
N PRO A 11 22.41 9.45 6.52
CA PRO A 11 20.98 9.23 6.72
C PRO A 11 20.19 10.52 6.99
N PHE A 12 20.77 11.49 7.71
CA PHE A 12 20.10 12.76 8.01
C PHE A 12 20.01 13.68 6.79
N VAL A 13 21.06 13.69 5.96
CA VAL A 13 21.04 14.42 4.67
C VAL A 13 20.01 13.81 3.73
N GLY A 14 19.93 12.48 3.68
CA GLY A 14 18.93 11.75 2.91
C GLY A 14 17.50 12.10 3.33
N LEU A 15 17.22 12.05 4.64
CA LEU A 15 15.93 12.42 5.21
C LEU A 15 15.55 13.87 4.89
N ALA A 16 16.46 14.82 5.11
CA ALA A 16 16.21 16.24 4.84
C ALA A 16 15.92 16.52 3.35
N ARG A 17 16.51 15.74 2.43
CA ARG A 17 16.23 15.82 0.99
C ARG A 17 14.86 15.23 0.66
N THR A 18 14.49 14.09 1.25
CA THR A 18 13.16 13.49 1.07
C THR A 18 12.06 14.39 1.60
N ILE A 19 12.23 14.97 2.79
CA ILE A 19 11.25 15.92 3.37
C ILE A 19 11.09 17.14 2.45
N ARG A 20 12.18 17.72 1.94
CA ARG A 20 12.08 18.84 0.97
C ARG A 20 11.34 18.44 -0.31
N LYS A 21 11.60 17.25 -0.85
CA LYS A 21 10.92 16.74 -2.05
C LYS A 21 9.41 16.57 -1.85
N HIS A 22 8.98 16.17 -0.65
CA HIS A 22 7.57 15.89 -0.33
C HIS A 22 6.90 16.99 0.51
N ALA A 23 7.57 18.14 0.71
CA ALA A 23 7.09 19.23 1.55
C ALA A 23 5.72 19.77 1.11
N ALA A 24 5.47 19.81 -0.21
CA ALA A 24 4.17 20.21 -0.75
C ALA A 24 3.03 19.29 -0.29
N GLY A 25 3.26 17.97 -0.22
CA GLY A 25 2.28 17.01 0.30
C GLY A 25 2.07 17.13 1.81
N ILE A 26 3.13 17.45 2.55
CA ILE A 26 3.06 17.69 4.01
C ILE A 26 2.27 18.97 4.31
N LEU A 27 2.41 20.01 3.48
CA LEU A 27 1.64 21.24 3.60
C LEU A 27 0.17 21.04 3.19
N ALA A 28 -0.09 20.29 2.11
CA ALA A 28 -1.44 19.93 1.68
C ALA A 28 -2.20 19.10 2.73
N TYR A 29 -1.49 18.35 3.58
CA TYR A 29 -2.10 17.64 4.70
C TYR A 29 -2.73 18.56 5.75
N LEU A 30 -2.18 19.77 5.96
CA LEU A 30 -2.75 20.72 6.93
C LEU A 30 -4.14 21.22 6.49
N ASP A 31 -4.35 21.35 5.19
CA ASP A 31 -5.61 21.82 4.61
C ASP A 31 -6.62 20.68 4.42
N THR A 32 -6.16 19.55 3.86
CA THR A 32 -7.04 18.43 3.49
C THR A 32 -7.25 17.41 4.61
N ARG A 33 -6.35 17.36 5.61
CA ARG A 33 -6.25 16.30 6.65
C ARG A 33 -6.24 14.87 6.10
N MET A 34 -5.90 14.71 4.81
CA MET A 34 -5.89 13.40 4.16
C MET A 34 -4.65 12.60 4.58
N THR A 35 -4.84 11.60 5.43
CA THR A 35 -3.76 10.69 5.81
C THR A 35 -3.57 9.63 4.72
N ASN A 36 -2.34 9.14 4.57
CA ASN A 36 -2.08 7.93 3.77
C ASN A 36 -2.63 6.64 4.42
N GLY A 37 -3.31 6.72 5.57
CA GLY A 37 -3.76 5.56 6.33
C GLY A 37 -4.71 4.64 5.54
N THR A 38 -5.65 5.20 4.78
CA THR A 38 -6.55 4.40 3.93
C THR A 38 -5.78 3.66 2.83
N VAL A 39 -4.82 4.34 2.19
CA VAL A 39 -3.98 3.76 1.14
C VAL A 39 -3.08 2.67 1.73
N GLU A 40 -2.48 2.91 2.90
CA GLU A 40 -1.67 1.92 3.62
C GLU A 40 -2.50 0.71 4.05
N GLY A 41 -3.73 0.92 4.51
CA GLY A 41 -4.68 -0.15 4.85
C GLY A 41 -5.00 -1.03 3.65
N ILE A 42 -5.26 -0.44 2.47
CA ILE A 42 -5.47 -1.17 1.23
C ILE A 42 -4.21 -1.95 0.84
N ASN A 43 -3.04 -1.32 0.90
CA ASN A 43 -1.76 -1.98 0.59
C ASN A 43 -1.45 -3.14 1.55
N SER A 44 -1.85 -3.06 2.81
CA SER A 44 -1.72 -4.15 3.77
C SER A 44 -2.63 -5.32 3.41
N LYS A 45 -3.91 -5.06 3.12
CA LYS A 45 -4.86 -6.08 2.65
C LYS A 45 -4.37 -6.78 1.38
N LEU A 46 -3.89 -6.00 0.42
CA LEU A 46 -3.27 -6.47 -0.81
C LEU A 46 -2.17 -7.50 -0.54
N ARG A 47 -1.24 -7.13 0.35
CA ARG A 47 -0.09 -7.96 0.71
C ARG A 47 -0.52 -9.24 1.40
N VAL A 48 -1.54 -9.19 2.25
CA VAL A 48 -2.08 -10.37 2.93
C VAL A 48 -2.76 -11.32 1.93
N SER A 49 -3.57 -10.80 1.00
CA SER A 49 -4.21 -11.60 -0.03
C SER A 49 -3.19 -12.28 -0.95
N ALA A 50 -2.16 -11.53 -1.38
CA ALA A 50 -1.06 -12.07 -2.17
C ALA A 50 -0.34 -13.21 -1.43
N ARG A 51 -0.03 -13.01 -0.15
CA ARG A 51 0.63 -14.03 0.69
C ARG A 51 -0.23 -15.24 1.01
N ARG A 52 -1.56 -15.15 1.00
CA ARG A 52 -2.43 -16.29 1.37
C ARG A 52 -2.88 -17.09 0.16
N ALA A 53 -3.32 -16.41 -0.89
CA ALA A 53 -4.07 -17.02 -1.99
C ALA A 53 -3.31 -17.11 -3.31
N CYS A 54 -2.12 -16.47 -3.41
CA CYS A 54 -1.44 -16.25 -4.69
C CYS A 54 -0.09 -16.96 -4.80
N HIS A 55 0.20 -17.92 -3.91
CA HIS A 55 1.39 -18.75 -4.04
C HIS A 55 1.31 -19.56 -5.35
N GLY A 56 2.17 -19.24 -6.32
CA GLY A 56 2.23 -19.93 -7.61
C GLY A 56 1.53 -19.24 -8.79
N PHE A 57 1.14 -17.95 -8.66
CA PHE A 57 0.69 -17.19 -9.83
C PHE A 57 1.87 -16.85 -10.76
N HIS A 58 1.77 -17.30 -12.01
CA HIS A 58 2.77 -17.07 -13.06
C HIS A 58 2.61 -15.70 -13.73
N SER A 59 1.56 -14.95 -13.39
CA SER A 59 1.27 -13.63 -13.95
C SER A 59 0.48 -12.74 -12.99
N HIS A 60 0.42 -11.45 -13.30
CA HIS A 60 -0.25 -10.41 -12.51
C HIS A 60 -1.78 -10.42 -12.67
N GLY A 61 -2.31 -10.98 -13.76
CA GLY A 61 -3.75 -11.08 -14.01
C GLY A 61 -4.52 -11.84 -12.91
N PRO A 62 -4.12 -13.08 -12.58
CA PRO A 62 -4.73 -13.84 -11.49
C PRO A 62 -4.68 -13.13 -10.12
N LEU A 63 -3.59 -12.41 -9.84
CA LEU A 63 -3.46 -11.60 -8.63
C LEU A 63 -4.52 -10.48 -8.58
N ILE A 64 -4.69 -9.75 -9.69
CA ILE A 64 -5.67 -8.67 -9.80
C ILE A 64 -7.10 -9.22 -9.65
N SER A 65 -7.42 -10.34 -10.29
CA SER A 65 -8.74 -10.98 -10.17
C SER A 65 -9.02 -11.43 -8.73
N MET A 66 -8.03 -12.03 -8.05
CA MET A 66 -8.16 -12.42 -6.63
C MET A 66 -8.37 -11.21 -5.72
N LEU A 67 -7.71 -10.10 -6.02
CA LEU A 67 -7.93 -8.83 -5.34
C LEU A 67 -9.36 -8.34 -5.45
N TYR A 68 -9.90 -8.32 -6.68
CA TYR A 68 -11.28 -7.90 -6.92
C TYR A 68 -12.26 -8.84 -6.23
N LEU A 69 -11.95 -10.13 -6.16
CA LEU A 69 -12.75 -11.08 -5.41
C LEU A 69 -12.73 -10.80 -3.90
N CYS A 70 -11.54 -10.63 -3.30
CA CYS A 70 -11.41 -10.45 -1.84
C CYS A 70 -11.81 -9.04 -1.35
N CYS A 71 -11.56 -8.01 -2.14
CA CYS A 71 -11.73 -6.61 -1.74
C CYS A 71 -12.89 -5.90 -2.45
N GLY A 72 -13.46 -6.49 -3.50
CA GLY A 72 -14.56 -5.90 -4.28
C GLY A 72 -15.95 -6.11 -3.67
N GLY A 73 -16.07 -6.79 -2.53
CA GLY A 73 -17.35 -7.02 -1.85
C GLY A 73 -18.30 -7.94 -2.61
N ILE A 74 -17.76 -8.78 -3.50
CA ILE A 74 -18.55 -9.74 -4.28
C ILE A 74 -18.90 -10.92 -3.37
N GLU A 75 -20.18 -11.06 -3.06
CA GLU A 75 -20.69 -12.21 -2.32
C GLU A 75 -20.94 -13.35 -3.31
N LEU A 76 -19.99 -14.29 -3.38
CA LEU A 76 -20.20 -15.52 -4.14
C LEU A 76 -20.89 -16.54 -3.25
N ALA A 77 -22.07 -17.01 -3.66
CA ALA A 77 -22.72 -18.19 -3.11
C ALA A 77 -22.59 -19.35 -4.12
N PRO A 78 -21.38 -19.91 -4.34
CA PRO A 78 -21.25 -21.03 -5.23
C PRO A 78 -21.94 -22.24 -4.60
N PRO A 79 -22.70 -23.04 -5.37
CA PRO A 79 -23.17 -24.33 -4.87
C PRO A 79 -21.94 -25.16 -4.53
N LEU A 80 -21.76 -25.48 -3.24
CA LEU A 80 -20.75 -26.43 -2.82
C LEU A 80 -21.10 -27.74 -3.51
N THR A 81 -20.26 -28.20 -4.43
CA THR A 81 -20.39 -29.56 -4.94
C THR A 81 -20.02 -30.48 -3.80
N THR A 82 -21.02 -30.88 -3.01
CA THR A 82 -20.92 -32.02 -2.11
C THR A 82 -20.60 -33.21 -3.00
N ARG A 83 -19.30 -33.55 -3.12
CA ARG A 83 -18.91 -34.81 -3.73
C ARG A 83 -19.42 -35.91 -2.79
N LEU A 84 -20.51 -36.56 -3.19
CA LEU A 84 -20.85 -37.92 -2.77
C LEU A 84 -19.77 -38.88 -3.27
#